data_AF-W4V2Q0-F1
#
_entry.id   AF-W4V2Q0-F1
#
_cell.length_a   1.000
_cell.length_b   1.000
_cell.length_c   1.000
_cell.angle_alpha   90.00
_cell.angle_beta   90.00
_cell.angle_gamma   90.00
#
_symmetry.space_group_name_H-M   'P 1'
#
loop_
_entity.id
_entity.type
_entity.pdbx_description
1 polymer ?
#
loop_
_entity_poly.entity_id
_entity_poly.type
_entity_poly.pdbx_seq_one_letter_code
_entity_poly.pdbx_strand_id
1 'polypeptide(L)' 'MNKYKLTSSQITKDEYYSNLSINFVEGTFGGSLPNFLTAFIGGRKLSKNQVEKLKKLIDEHKEVQ' A
#
# COMPACT_ATOMS: atom_id res chain seq x y z
N MET A 1 28.02 -6.84 28.04
CA MET A 1 27.01 -5.86 28.51
C MET A 1 25.77 -6.03 27.65
N ASN A 2 24.76 -6.74 28.16
CA ASN A 2 23.51 -7.01 27.46
C ASN A 2 22.53 -5.88 27.79
N LYS A 3 22.00 -5.15 26.79
CA LYS A 3 20.80 -4.28 26.88
C LYS A 3 20.51 -3.54 25.55
N TYR A 4 20.33 -4.26 24.45
CA TYR A 4 19.34 -3.79 23.47
C TYR A 4 18.01 -4.37 23.93
N LYS A 5 17.27 -3.57 24.68
CA LYS A 5 15.88 -3.86 25.02
C LYS A 5 15.09 -3.80 23.71
N LEU A 6 15.17 -4.88 22.93
CA LEU A 6 14.32 -5.14 21.78
C LEU A 6 12.92 -5.40 22.33
N THR A 7 12.21 -4.35 22.73
CA THR A 7 10.76 -4.41 22.80
C THR A 7 10.24 -4.27 21.37
N SER A 8 10.53 -5.27 20.53
CA SER A 8 9.74 -5.45 19.33
C SER A 8 8.42 -6.06 19.80
N SER A 9 7.42 -5.22 20.01
CA SER A 9 6.03 -5.67 19.85
C SER A 9 6.00 -6.54 18.60
N GLN A 10 5.54 -7.79 18.71
CA GLN A 10 5.57 -8.75 17.60
C GLN A 10 4.63 -8.26 16.49
N ILE A 11 5.09 -7.33 15.66
CA ILE A 11 4.41 -6.97 14.43
C ILE A 11 4.42 -8.18 13.51
N THR A 12 3.27 -8.46 12.91
CA THR A 12 3.18 -9.56 11.96
C THR A 12 3.96 -9.20 10.68
N LYS A 13 4.34 -10.19 9.88
CA LYS A 13 4.98 -9.93 8.58
C LYS A 13 4.08 -9.05 7.70
N ASP A 14 2.78 -9.28 7.73
CA ASP A 14 1.81 -8.55 6.92
C ASP A 14 1.71 -7.08 7.33
N GLU A 15 1.72 -6.82 8.64
CA GLU A 15 1.74 -5.46 9.18
C GLU A 15 3.04 -4.73 8.82
N TYR A 16 4.18 -5.43 8.92
CA TYR A 16 5.47 -4.88 8.48
C TYR A 16 5.46 -4.48 7.00
N TYR A 17 5.00 -5.37 6.11
CA TYR A 17 4.92 -5.07 4.67
C TYR A 17 3.90 -3.97 4.35
N SER A 18 2.79 -3.91 5.09
CA SER A 18 1.79 -2.85 4.93
C SER A 18 2.38 -1.49 5.29
N ASN A 19 3.04 -1.39 6.44
CA ASN A 19 3.71 -0.16 6.88
C ASN A 19 4.83 0.25 5.92
N LEU A 20 5.64 -0.71 5.46
CA LEU A 20 6.68 -0.46 4.47
C LEU A 20 6.09 0.10 3.16
N SER A 21 5.01 -0.50 2.68
CA SER A 21 4.33 -0.09 1.45
C SER A 21 3.73 1.31 1.57
N ILE A 22 3.05 1.61 2.67
CA ILE A 22 2.48 2.95 2.94
C ILE A 22 3.59 3.99 2.95
N ASN A 23 4.66 3.76 3.72
CA ASN A 23 5.81 4.68 3.80
C ASN A 23 6.46 4.90 2.44
N PHE A 24 6.54 3.85 1.60
CA PHE A 24 7.06 3.97 0.24
C PHE A 24 6.18 4.86 -0.65
N VAL A 25 4.85 4.68 -0.58
CA VAL A 25 3.89 5.48 -1.33
C VAL A 25 3.89 6.94 -0.87
N GLU A 26 3.93 7.16 0.44
CA GLU A 26 4.05 8.49 1.04
C GLU A 26 5.35 9.19 0.61
N GLY A 27 6.49 8.53 0.77
CA GLY A 27 7.80 9.11 0.49
C GLY A 27 8.10 9.32 -1.01
N THR A 28 7.60 8.44 -1.88
CA THR A 28 7.94 8.48 -3.32
C THR A 28 6.88 9.20 -4.14
N PHE A 29 5.60 9.07 -3.77
CA PHE A 29 4.47 9.58 -4.54
C PHE A 29 3.65 10.62 -3.78
N GLY A 30 4.13 11.10 -2.63
CA GLY A 30 3.45 12.10 -1.80
C GLY A 30 2.12 11.59 -1.25
N GLY A 31 1.99 10.28 -1.04
CA GLY A 31 0.75 9.64 -0.60
C GLY A 31 -0.31 9.50 -1.69
N SER A 32 -0.03 9.95 -2.91
CA SER A 32 -0.98 9.87 -4.03
C SER A 32 -1.05 8.46 -4.60
N LEU A 33 -2.08 7.71 -4.17
CA LEU A 33 -2.42 6.41 -4.72
C LEU A 33 -2.64 6.45 -6.26
N PRO A 34 -3.32 7.47 -6.84
CA PRO A 34 -3.42 7.62 -8.29
C PRO A 34 -2.07 7.75 -9.01
N ASN A 35 -1.11 8.51 -8.44
CA ASN A 35 0.23 8.66 -9.04
C ASN A 35 1.03 7.37 -8.95
N PHE A 36 1.00 6.71 -7.79
CA PHE A 36 1.61 5.40 -7.60
C PHE A 36 1.09 4.39 -8.63
N LEU A 37 -0.24 4.28 -8.77
CA LEU A 37 -0.85 3.33 -9.69
C LEU A 37 -0.49 3.64 -11.14
N THR A 38 -0.48 4.92 -11.52
CA THR A 38 -0.06 5.36 -12.87
C THR A 38 1.37 4.93 -13.17
N ALA A 39 2.29 5.16 -12.24
CA ALA A 39 3.70 4.76 -12.38
C ALA A 39 3.86 3.23 -12.41
N PHE A 40 3.15 2.51 -11.54
CA PHE A 40 3.19 1.04 -11.45
C PHE A 40 2.71 0.37 -12.75
N ILE A 41 1.63 0.90 -13.34
CA ILE A 41 1.10 0.42 -14.61
C ILE A 41 2.14 0.60 -15.73
N GLY A 42 2.96 1.64 -15.66
CA GLY A 42 4.11 1.84 -16.56
C GLY A 42 3.69 1.93 -18.03
N GLY A 43 2.53 2.54 -18.30
CA GLY A 43 1.97 2.66 -19.65
C GLY A 43 1.35 1.38 -20.23
N ARG A 44 1.33 0.27 -19.48
CA ARG A 44 0.65 -0.97 -19.90
C ARG A 44 -0.86 -0.86 -19.71
N LYS A 45 -1.64 -1.69 -20.39
CA LYS A 45 -3.08 -1.81 -20.12
C LYS A 45 -3.32 -2.84 -19.03
N LEU A 46 -4.19 -2.52 -18.08
CA LEU A 46 -4.72 -3.50 -17.15
C LEU A 46 -5.68 -4.45 -17.87
N SER A 47 -5.70 -5.71 -17.48
CA SER A 47 -6.72 -6.64 -17.96
C SER A 47 -8.09 -6.28 -17.37
N LYS A 48 -9.17 -6.72 -18.02
CA LYS A 48 -10.55 -6.46 -17.55
C LYS A 48 -10.73 -6.86 -16.07
N ASN A 49 -10.26 -8.06 -15.71
CA ASN A 49 -10.34 -8.57 -14.33
C ASN A 49 -9.54 -7.71 -13.33
N GLN A 50 -8.36 -7.19 -13.70
CA GLN A 50 -7.60 -6.31 -12.82
C GLN A 50 -8.33 -4.99 -12.59
N VAL A 51 -8.94 -4.43 -13.64
CA VAL A 51 -9.76 -3.23 -13.53
C VAL A 51 -10.97 -3.45 -12.63
N GLU A 52 -11.69 -4.58 -12.78
CA GLU A 52 -12.85 -4.90 -11.95
C GLU A 52 -12.50 -5.06 -10.48
N LYS A 53 -11.41 -5.79 -10.17
CA LYS A 53 -10.92 -5.94 -8.79
C LYS A 53 -10.53 -4.60 -8.17
N LEU A 54 -9.83 -3.76 -8.92
CA LEU A 54 -9.42 -2.44 -8.43
C LEU A 54 -10.62 -1.53 -8.16
N LYS A 55 -11.61 -1.51 -9.07
CA LYS A 55 -12.86 -0.75 -8.88
C LYS A 55 -13.59 -1.20 -7.63
N LYS A 56 -13.75 -2.52 -7.45
CA LYS A 56 -14.40 -3.09 -6.27
C LYS A 56 -13.70 -2.68 -4.97
N LEU A 57 -12.36 -2.74 -4.93
CA LEU A 57 -11.58 -2.31 -3.76
C LEU A 57 -11.82 -0.83 -3.43
N ILE A 58 -11.85 0.04 -4.43
CA ILE A 58 -12.14 1.47 -4.25
C ILE A 58 -13.57 1.66 -3.73
N ASP A 59 -14.55 0.99 -4.33
CA ASP A 59 -15.96 1.09 -3.96
C ASP A 59 -16.23 0.59 -2.53
N GLU A 60 -15.49 -0.42 -2.07
CA GLU A 60 -15.58 -0.97 -0.70
C GLU A 60 -15.00 -0.03 0.36
N HIS A 61 -14.01 0.79 0.00
CA HIS A 61 -13.28 1.67 0.93
C HIS A 61 -13.56 3.16 0.71
N LYS A 62 -14.53 3.48 -0.16
CA LYS A 62 -14.98 4.87 -0.33
C LYS A 62 -15.49 5.40 1.01
N GLU A 63 -15.12 6.63 1.34
CA GLU A 63 -15.73 7.30 2.47
C GLU A 63 -17.23 7.41 2.20
N VAL A 64 -18.03 6.89 3.13
CA VAL A 64 -19.47 7.12 3.13
C VAL A 64 -19.67 8.47 3.79
N GLN A 65 -19.98 9.48 2.98
CA GLN A 65 -20.56 10.73 3.48
C GLN A 65 -22.04 10.52 3.82
#